data_AF-A0AAV4HF29-F1
#
_entry.id   AF-A0AAV4HF29-F1
#
_cell.length_a   1.000
_cell.length_b   1.000
_cell.length_c   1.000
_cell.angle_alpha   90.00
_cell.angle_beta   90.00
_cell.angle_gamma   90.00
#
_symmetry.space_group_name_H-M   'P 1'
#
loop_
_entity.id
_entity.type
_entity.pdbx_description
1 polymer ?
#
loop_
_entity_poly.entity_id
_entity_poly.type
_entity_poly.pdbx_seq_one_letter_code
_entity_poly.pdbx_strand_id
1 'polypeptide(L)'
;MFKEDVRQGKLGKTSQFWIFYMDTVWTVLQCLRATKTNDLQLHILCLEKMCPLFFSMDHPNYARFLTAYILLLLNLDISHPGGNELLQQKGFSVCRSTIPGSRNAVDLTIDQTINRQAKSKGGIVGFSQNVAAYNK
;
A
#
# COMPACT_ATOMS: atom_id res chain seq x y z
N MET A 1 -13.28 5.81 -28.08
CA MET A 1 -13.70 7.10 -28.68
C MET A 1 -14.10 8.07 -27.58
N PHE A 2 -15.28 7.94 -26.96
CA PHE A 2 -15.80 8.90 -25.95
C PHE A 2 -14.85 9.24 -24.78
N LYS A 3 -14.29 8.25 -24.08
CA LYS A 3 -13.38 8.51 -22.93
C LYS A 3 -12.14 9.30 -23.31
N GLU A 4 -11.61 9.05 -24.51
CA GLU A 4 -10.41 9.74 -24.98
C GLU A 4 -10.71 11.17 -25.38
N ASP A 5 -11.86 11.40 -26.01
CA ASP A 5 -12.35 12.75 -26.29
C ASP A 5 -12.56 13.57 -25.01
N VAL A 6 -13.02 12.93 -23.92
CA VAL A 6 -13.15 13.57 -22.60
C VAL A 6 -11.77 13.91 -22.02
N ARG A 7 -10.79 12.99 -22.11
CA ARG A 7 -9.42 13.23 -21.63
C ARG A 7 -8.71 14.33 -22.40
N GLN A 8 -8.99 14.47 -23.69
CA GLN A 8 -8.51 15.57 -24.54
C GLN A 8 -9.23 16.91 -24.28
N GLY A 9 -10.23 16.93 -23.40
CA GLY A 9 -10.96 18.15 -23.03
C GLY A 9 -12.03 18.58 -24.04
N LYS A 10 -12.39 17.75 -25.02
CA LYS A 10 -13.39 18.08 -26.05
C LYS A 10 -14.80 18.32 -25.48
N LEU A 11 -15.08 17.79 -24.28
CA LEU A 11 -16.34 17.95 -23.55
C LEU A 11 -16.22 18.90 -22.34
N GLY A 12 -15.21 19.77 -22.34
CA GLY A 12 -14.99 20.78 -21.29
C GLY A 12 -14.21 20.28 -20.07
N LYS A 13 -13.74 21.25 -19.27
CA LYS A 13 -12.85 21.01 -18.11
C LYS A 13 -13.50 20.17 -17.02
N THR A 14 -14.79 20.36 -16.76
CA THR A 14 -15.52 19.60 -15.73
C THR A 14 -15.55 18.10 -16.06
N SER A 15 -15.84 17.74 -17.30
CA SER A 15 -15.84 16.34 -17.76
C SER A 15 -14.43 15.73 -17.68
N GLN A 16 -13.40 16.50 -18.04
CA GLN A 16 -12.00 16.09 -17.94
C GLN A 16 -11.57 15.85 -16.48
N PHE A 17 -12.02 16.70 -15.55
CA PHE A 17 -11.77 16.51 -14.12
C PHE A 17 -12.41 15.21 -13.61
N TRP A 18 -13.68 14.95 -13.94
CA TRP A 18 -14.37 13.75 -13.48
C TRP A 18 -13.74 12.46 -14.01
N ILE A 19 -13.30 12.41 -15.27
CA ILE A 19 -12.63 11.21 -15.79
C ILE A 19 -11.27 10.99 -15.12
N PHE A 20 -10.51 12.07 -14.85
CA PHE A 20 -9.27 12.00 -14.09
C PHE A 20 -9.50 11.48 -12.65
N TYR A 21 -10.54 11.97 -11.97
CA TYR A 21 -10.92 11.50 -10.64
C TYR A 21 -11.27 10.01 -10.66
N MET A 22 -12.08 9.56 -11.63
CA MET A 22 -12.44 8.15 -11.77
C MET A 22 -11.22 7.25 -12.05
N ASP A 23 -10.30 7.69 -12.91
CA ASP A 23 -9.04 6.98 -13.19
C ASP A 23 -8.15 6.89 -11.94
N THR A 24 -8.15 7.94 -11.10
CA THR A 24 -7.45 7.96 -9.80
C THR A 24 -8.07 6.98 -8.81
N VAL A 25 -9.40 7.01 -8.61
CA VAL A 25 -10.12 6.06 -7.75
C VAL A 25 -9.89 4.62 -8.22
N TRP A 26 -9.92 4.38 -9.52
CA TRP A 26 -9.64 3.06 -10.08
C TRP A 26 -8.23 2.57 -9.73
N THR A 27 -7.23 3.44 -9.79
CA THR A 27 -5.84 3.12 -9.40
C THR A 27 -5.75 2.74 -7.92
N VAL A 28 -6.46 3.45 -7.03
CA VAL A 28 -6.54 3.10 -5.60
C VAL A 28 -7.20 1.74 -5.38
N LEU A 29 -8.31 1.45 -6.08
CA LEU A 29 -8.99 0.16 -5.99
C LEU A 29 -8.11 -0.99 -6.49
N GLN A 30 -7.32 -0.79 -7.55
CA GLN A 30 -6.35 -1.78 -8.01
C GLN A 30 -5.22 -2.01 -6.99
N CYS A 31 -4.75 -0.96 -6.31
CA CYS A 31 -3.75 -1.08 -5.25
C CYS A 31 -4.30 -1.87 -4.04
N LEU A 32 -5.56 -1.63 -3.67
CA LEU A 32 -6.25 -2.42 -2.65
C LEU A 32 -6.39 -3.88 -3.08
N ARG A 33 -6.85 -4.13 -4.32
CA ARG A 33 -6.94 -5.49 -4.88
C ARG A 33 -5.59 -6.19 -4.81
N ALA A 34 -4.51 -5.53 -5.24
CA ALA A 34 -3.16 -6.08 -5.22
C ALA A 34 -2.78 -6.60 -3.84
N THR A 35 -3.04 -5.81 -2.80
CA THR A 35 -2.82 -6.20 -1.39
C THR A 35 -3.71 -7.38 -0.99
N LYS A 36 -5.01 -7.31 -1.33
CA LYS A 36 -6.01 -8.33 -0.97
C LYS A 36 -5.72 -9.69 -1.62
N THR A 37 -5.05 -9.71 -2.78
CA THR A 37 -4.72 -10.92 -3.55
C THR A 37 -3.24 -11.30 -3.53
N ASN A 38 -2.39 -10.56 -2.81
CA ASN A 38 -0.93 -10.72 -2.82
C ASN A 38 -0.29 -10.60 -4.22
N ASP A 39 -0.79 -9.68 -5.05
CA ASP A 39 -0.29 -9.43 -6.40
C ASP A 39 0.77 -8.31 -6.37
N LEU A 40 2.04 -8.68 -6.27
CA LEU A 40 3.16 -7.74 -6.16
C LEU A 40 3.36 -6.90 -7.44
N GLN A 41 3.17 -7.50 -8.61
CA GLN A 41 3.35 -6.80 -9.89
C GLN A 41 2.28 -5.72 -10.07
N LEU A 42 1.02 -6.03 -9.76
CA LEU A 42 -0.05 -5.05 -9.77
C LEU A 42 0.19 -3.94 -8.75
N HIS A 43 0.75 -4.28 -7.57
CA HIS A 43 1.11 -3.28 -6.57
C HIS A 43 2.13 -2.28 -7.13
N ILE A 44 3.25 -2.77 -7.70
CA ILE A 44 4.28 -1.91 -8.31
C ILE A 44 3.68 -1.01 -9.41
N LEU A 45 2.87 -1.58 -10.31
CA LEU A 45 2.21 -0.81 -11.38
C LEU A 45 1.28 0.29 -10.82
N CYS A 46 0.59 0.04 -9.71
CA CYS A 46 -0.22 1.06 -9.06
C CYS A 46 0.64 2.17 -8.45
N LEU A 47 1.78 1.83 -7.85
CA LEU A 47 2.71 2.83 -7.29
C LEU A 47 3.27 3.73 -8.39
N GLU A 48 3.65 3.17 -9.54
CA GLU A 48 4.11 3.92 -10.71
C GLU A 48 3.06 4.93 -11.19
N LYS A 49 1.78 4.52 -11.22
CA LYS A 49 0.66 5.39 -11.58
C LYS A 49 0.37 6.46 -10.52
N MET A 50 0.56 6.15 -9.24
CA MET A 50 0.37 7.10 -8.13
C MET A 50 1.49 8.14 -8.03
N CYS A 51 2.71 7.83 -8.47
CA CYS A 51 3.84 8.74 -8.39
C CYS A 51 3.59 10.12 -9.06
N PRO A 52 3.14 10.21 -10.32
CA PRO A 52 2.82 11.50 -10.94
C PRO A 52 1.59 12.17 -10.29
N LEU A 53 0.67 11.39 -9.71
CA LEU A 53 -0.49 11.94 -8.98
C LEU A 53 -0.06 12.66 -7.70
N PHE A 54 0.85 12.07 -6.91
CA PHE A 54 1.38 12.75 -5.73
C PHE A 54 2.13 14.02 -6.09
N PHE A 55 2.88 14.01 -7.19
CA PHE A 55 3.55 15.22 -7.65
C PHE A 55 2.56 16.30 -8.09
N SER A 56 1.51 15.95 -8.84
CA SER A 56 0.52 16.91 -9.32
C SER A 56 -0.40 17.46 -8.23
N MET A 57 -0.57 16.73 -7.13
CA MET A 57 -1.39 17.12 -5.96
C MET A 57 -0.56 17.76 -4.83
N ASP A 58 0.61 18.32 -5.13
CA ASP A 58 1.48 19.02 -4.16
C ASP A 58 1.92 18.13 -2.97
N HIS A 59 2.19 16.86 -3.25
CA HIS A 59 2.78 15.90 -2.33
C HIS A 59 4.18 15.44 -2.80
N PRO A 60 5.14 16.37 -2.99
CA PRO A 60 6.44 16.07 -3.62
C PRO A 60 7.30 15.11 -2.79
N ASN A 61 7.19 15.14 -1.46
CA ASN A 61 7.91 14.21 -0.60
C ASN A 61 7.42 12.76 -0.81
N TYR A 62 6.10 12.56 -0.92
CA TYR A 62 5.53 11.25 -1.22
C TYR A 62 5.98 10.77 -2.60
N ALA A 63 5.92 11.61 -3.62
CA ALA A 63 6.40 11.26 -4.96
C ALA A 63 7.89 10.84 -4.96
N ARG A 64 8.74 11.59 -4.26
CA ARG A 64 10.19 11.32 -4.14
C ARG A 64 10.46 9.97 -3.48
N PHE A 65 9.90 9.75 -2.28
CA PHE A 65 10.13 8.51 -1.55
C PHE A 65 9.47 7.32 -2.22
N LEU A 66 8.33 7.51 -2.89
CA LEU A 66 7.68 6.46 -3.66
C LEU A 66 8.53 6.01 -4.85
N THR A 67 9.16 6.94 -5.56
CA THR A 67 10.09 6.59 -6.66
C THR A 67 11.25 5.75 -6.15
N ALA A 68 11.86 6.14 -5.02
CA ALA A 68 12.93 5.36 -4.40
C ALA A 68 12.44 3.96 -3.99
N TYR A 69 11.25 3.86 -3.41
CA TYR A 69 10.65 2.59 -3.03
C TYR A 69 10.37 1.68 -4.24
N ILE A 70 9.84 2.22 -5.34
CA ILE A 70 9.65 1.47 -6.59
C ILE A 70 10.98 0.89 -7.08
N LEU A 71 12.06 1.69 -7.09
CA LEU A 71 13.38 1.22 -7.50
C LEU A 71 13.91 0.08 -6.63
N LEU A 72 13.67 0.14 -5.31
CA LEU A 72 14.03 -0.96 -4.40
C LEU A 72 13.28 -2.25 -4.74
N LEU A 73 11.98 -2.15 -5.04
CA LEU A 73 11.17 -3.32 -5.44
C LEU A 73 11.59 -3.89 -6.79
N LEU A 74 11.92 -3.04 -7.77
CA LEU A 74 12.38 -3.48 -9.09
C LEU A 74 13.77 -4.11 -9.04
N ASN A 75 14.62 -3.67 -8.11
CA ASN A 75 15.98 -4.19 -7.91
C ASN A 75 16.05 -5.33 -6.87
N LEU A 76 14.91 -5.90 -6.48
CA LEU A 76 14.83 -6.82 -5.36
C LEU A 76 15.65 -8.11 -5.61
N ASP A 77 15.57 -8.68 -6.83
CA ASP A 77 16.29 -9.91 -7.19
C ASP A 77 17.81 -9.77 -7.12
N ILE A 78 18.32 -8.57 -7.41
CA ILE A 78 19.76 -8.27 -7.38
C ILE A 78 20.20 -7.95 -5.95
N SER A 79 19.45 -7.10 -5.26
CA SER A 79 19.82 -6.65 -3.91
C SER A 79 19.59 -7.69 -2.82
N HIS A 80 18.56 -8.53 -2.97
CA HIS A 80 18.13 -9.54 -2.01
C HIS A 80 17.63 -10.80 -2.75
N PRO A 81 18.55 -11.66 -3.23
CA PRO A 81 18.18 -12.91 -3.90
C PRO A 81 17.19 -13.74 -3.07
N GLY A 82 16.11 -14.22 -3.69
CA GLY A 82 15.02 -14.92 -3.00
C GLY A 82 13.92 -13.99 -2.45
N GLY A 83 14.14 -12.67 -2.43
CA GLY A 83 13.20 -11.69 -1.89
C GLY A 83 11.92 -11.60 -2.71
N ASN A 84 12.02 -11.65 -4.04
CA ASN A 84 10.85 -11.60 -4.92
C ASN A 84 10.01 -12.87 -4.78
N GLU A 85 10.63 -14.05 -4.73
CA GLU A 85 9.93 -15.31 -4.46
C GLU A 85 9.22 -15.26 -3.11
N LEU A 86 9.88 -14.77 -2.05
CA LEU A 86 9.28 -14.61 -0.73
C LEU A 86 8.03 -13.73 -0.77
N LEU A 87 8.11 -12.56 -1.43
CA LEU A 87 6.98 -11.63 -1.51
C LEU A 87 5.82 -12.20 -2.34
N GLN A 88 6.12 -12.86 -3.46
CA GLN A 88 5.13 -13.53 -4.31
C GLN A 88 4.49 -14.73 -3.61
N GLN A 89 5.25 -15.47 -2.81
CA GLN A 89 4.77 -16.59 -1.98
C GLN A 89 4.11 -16.08 -0.69
N LYS A 90 3.19 -15.14 -0.81
CA LYS A 90 2.35 -14.63 0.28
C LYS A 90 3.10 -13.79 1.34
N GLY A 91 4.34 -13.38 1.10
CA GLY A 91 5.11 -12.51 1.99
C GLY A 91 4.78 -11.01 1.86
N PHE A 92 4.19 -10.58 0.74
CA PHE A 92 3.82 -9.17 0.52
C PHE A 92 2.62 -8.69 1.38
N SER A 93 1.72 -9.60 1.75
CA SER A 93 0.52 -9.28 2.54
C SER A 93 0.24 -10.39 3.56
N VAL A 94 -0.62 -10.14 4.54
CA VAL A 94 -0.96 -11.11 5.59
C VAL A 94 -2.44 -11.45 5.54
N CYS A 95 -2.76 -12.74 5.67
CA CYS A 95 -4.14 -13.22 5.81
C CYS A 95 -4.34 -13.74 7.24
N ARG A 96 -5.39 -13.30 7.91
CA ARG A 96 -5.77 -13.82 9.25
C ARG A 96 -7.02 -14.71 9.23
N SER A 97 -7.57 -14.95 8.05
CA SER A 97 -8.75 -15.82 7.86
C SER A 97 -8.55 -16.70 6.63
N THR A 98 -9.42 -17.69 6.46
CA THR A 98 -9.45 -18.54 5.26
C THR A 98 -10.22 -17.93 4.09
N ILE A 99 -10.87 -16.77 4.30
CA ILE A 99 -11.70 -16.11 3.28
C ILE A 99 -10.81 -15.55 2.16
N PRO A 100 -11.06 -15.92 0.88
CA PRO A 100 -10.34 -15.34 -0.25
C PRO A 100 -10.46 -13.81 -0.29
N GLY A 101 -9.38 -13.11 -0.63
CA GLY A 101 -9.38 -11.65 -0.70
C GLY A 101 -9.39 -10.95 0.67
N SER A 102 -9.24 -11.67 1.78
CA SER A 102 -9.21 -11.06 3.12
C SER A 102 -7.82 -10.62 3.59
N ARG A 103 -6.83 -10.60 2.70
CA ARG A 103 -5.45 -10.19 3.03
C ARG A 103 -5.36 -8.70 3.34
N ASN A 104 -4.39 -8.32 4.17
CA ASN A 104 -4.11 -6.94 4.54
C ASN A 104 -2.61 -6.66 4.41
N ALA A 105 -2.24 -5.38 4.35
CA ALA A 105 -0.85 -4.98 4.43
C ALA A 105 -0.21 -5.51 5.72
N VAL A 106 1.08 -5.85 5.65
CA VAL A 106 1.85 -6.39 6.78
C VAL A 106 1.81 -5.41 7.95
N ASP A 107 2.12 -4.14 7.69
CA ASP A 107 2.16 -3.07 8.68
C ASP A 107 0.82 -2.89 9.41
N LEU A 108 -0.29 -2.75 8.66
CA LEU A 108 -1.64 -2.67 9.24
C LEU A 108 -1.96 -3.90 10.10
N THR A 109 -1.48 -5.08 9.70
CA THR A 109 -1.72 -6.31 10.45
C THR A 109 -0.96 -6.30 11.77
N ILE A 110 0.32 -5.90 11.76
CA ILE A 110 1.14 -5.75 12.98
C ILE A 110 0.50 -4.73 13.93
N ASP A 111 0.00 -3.62 13.40
CA ASP A 111 -0.67 -2.60 14.18
C ASP A 111 -1.93 -3.13 14.88
N GLN A 112 -2.75 -3.89 14.16
CA GLN A 112 -3.99 -4.44 14.69
C GLN A 112 -3.78 -5.66 15.61
N THR A 113 -2.61 -6.30 15.58
CA THR A 113 -2.29 -7.47 16.41
C THR A 113 -1.26 -7.13 17.48
N ILE A 114 0.02 -7.17 17.12
CA ILE A 114 1.16 -7.11 18.03
C ILE A 114 1.17 -5.77 18.76
N ASN A 115 1.08 -4.65 18.04
CA ASN A 115 1.14 -3.33 18.68
C ASN A 115 -0.07 -3.08 19.55
N ARG A 116 -1.26 -3.50 19.10
CA ARG A 116 -2.49 -3.41 19.90
C ARG A 116 -2.40 -4.24 21.18
N GLN A 117 -1.93 -5.48 21.09
CA GLN A 117 -1.75 -6.36 22.25
C GLN A 117 -0.72 -5.76 23.22
N ALA A 118 0.44 -5.34 22.72
CA ALA A 118 1.49 -4.75 23.53
C ALA A 118 1.06 -3.45 24.23
N LYS A 119 0.18 -2.63 23.62
CA LYS A 119 -0.29 -1.36 24.20
C LYS A 119 -1.59 -1.48 25.00
N SER A 120 -2.23 -2.65 25.02
CA SER A 120 -3.48 -2.87 25.77
C SER A 120 -3.22 -3.12 27.27
N LYS A 121 -4.26 -3.09 28.11
CA LYS A 121 -4.13 -3.35 29.56
C LYS A 121 -3.50 -4.74 29.79
N GLY A 122 -2.36 -4.78 30.49
CA GLY A 122 -1.55 -5.99 30.70
C GLY A 122 -0.46 -6.23 29.64
N GLY A 123 -0.34 -5.36 28.63
CA GLY A 123 0.73 -5.38 27.63
C GLY A 123 2.02 -4.70 28.09
N ILE A 124 3.03 -4.72 27.24
CA ILE A 124 4.36 -4.14 27.49
C ILE A 124 4.27 -2.61 27.53
N VAL A 125 4.18 -2.05 28.74
CA VAL A 125 4.27 -0.60 28.98
C VAL A 125 5.70 -0.26 29.39
N GLY A 126 6.50 0.21 28.42
CA GLY A 126 7.89 0.61 28.61
C GLY A 126 8.87 -0.56 28.56
N PHE A 127 10.08 -0.29 28.06
CA PHE A 127 11.24 -1.21 28.14
C PHE A 127 11.78 -1.38 29.58
N SER A 128 11.00 -1.03 30.60
CA SER A 128 11.37 -1.18 31.99
C SER A 128 10.99 -2.59 32.43
N GLN A 129 11.97 -3.45 32.71
CA GLN A 129 11.79 -4.78 33.31
C GLN A 129 11.31 -4.71 34.77
N ASN A 130 10.39 -3.81 35.11
CA ASN A 130 9.87 -3.71 36.46
C ASN A 130 8.62 -4.56 36.62
N VAL A 131 8.82 -5.77 37.16
CA VAL A 131 7.77 -6.77 37.44
C VAL A 131 6.64 -6.20 38.31
N ALA A 132 6.91 -5.20 39.15
CA ALA A 132 5.89 -4.58 40.01
C ALA A 132 4.81 -3.78 39.24
N ALA A 133 5.07 -3.40 37.98
CA ALA A 133 4.10 -2.69 37.14
C ALA A 133 3.09 -3.62 36.45
N TYR A 134 3.33 -4.94 36.45
CA TYR A 134 2.48 -5.92 35.76
C TYR A 134 1.22 -6.29 36.56
N ASN A 135 1.29 -6.27 37.90
CA ASN A 135 0.17 -6.62 38.76
C ASN A 135 -0.50 -5.35 39.30
N LYS A 136 -1.58 -4.91 38.63
CA LYS A 136 -2.60 -4.05 39.22
C LYS A 136 -3.97 -4.70 39.08
#